data_AF-A0A0N4UPR7-F1
#
_entry.id   AF-A0A0N4UPR7-F1
#
_cell.length_a   1.000
_cell.length_b   1.000
_cell.length_c   1.000
_cell.angle_alpha   90.00
_cell.angle_beta   90.00
_cell.angle_gamma   90.00
#
_symmetry.space_group_name_H-M   'P 1'
#
loop_
_entity.id
_entity.type
_entity.pdbx_description
1 polymer ?
#
loop_
_entity_poly.entity_id
_entity_poly.type
_entity_poly.pdbx_seq_one_letter_code
_entity_poly.pdbx_strand_id
1 'polypeptide(L)'
;MILALIFLIVKFFDDVNAATVAIQECHNGGAEADQPPQGQIPRRPVPSPFACRDNDQNGLCNALFPNDNIANNLDQARTYKVNQNCFAPTHSSIAIRFCASTCALCCKTPQFSGCPDIVSNCTLFVENPALCTSQHLSAFALEKCAKTCGLCDKPGTTTVASSNCRDERVDCARHRQFCHVHPFSSYYNIYCRKTCNFC
;
A
#
# COMPACT_ATOMS: atom_id res chain seq x y z
N MET A 1 -15.96 10.03 36.11
CA MET A 1 -15.40 9.01 35.19
C MET A 1 -16.34 8.66 34.03
N ILE A 2 -17.65 8.47 34.26
CA ILE A 2 -18.61 8.09 33.20
C ILE A 2 -18.70 9.15 32.07
N LEU A 3 -18.72 10.45 32.40
CA LEU A 3 -18.72 11.50 31.38
C LEU A 3 -17.49 11.45 30.45
N ALA A 4 -16.30 11.19 30.99
CA ALA A 4 -15.09 11.13 30.18
C ALA A 4 -15.10 9.94 29.21
N LEU A 5 -15.67 8.80 29.63
CA LEU A 5 -15.85 7.63 28.77
C LEU A 5 -16.86 7.90 27.66
N ILE A 6 -17.98 8.58 27.98
CA ILE A 6 -18.98 8.98 26.97
C ILE A 6 -18.39 9.98 25.98
N PHE A 7 -17.61 10.97 26.42
CA PHE A 7 -16.93 11.89 25.52
C PHE A 7 -15.91 11.20 24.60
N LEU A 8 -15.17 10.21 25.09
CA LEU A 8 -14.27 9.39 24.26
C LEU A 8 -15.06 8.57 23.23
N ILE A 9 -16.18 7.98 23.63
CA ILE A 9 -17.03 7.20 22.72
C ILE A 9 -17.68 8.11 21.68
N VAL A 10 -18.19 9.29 22.05
CA VAL A 10 -18.78 10.26 21.11
C VAL A 10 -17.73 10.80 20.13
N LYS A 11 -16.50 11.09 20.58
CA LYS A 11 -15.38 11.44 19.69
C LYS A 11 -15.02 10.33 18.70
N PHE A 12 -15.11 9.07 19.14
CA PHE A 12 -14.96 7.90 18.27
C PHE A 12 -16.11 7.79 17.24
N PHE A 13 -17.31 8.26 17.57
CA PHE A 13 -18.47 8.24 16.67
C PHE A 13 -18.57 9.47 15.75
N ASP A 14 -18.10 10.65 16.15
CA ASP A 14 -18.10 11.84 15.30
C ASP A 14 -17.13 11.70 14.11
N ASP A 15 -16.04 10.92 14.25
CA ASP A 15 -15.12 10.59 13.15
C ASP A 15 -15.72 9.63 12.11
N VAL A 16 -16.90 9.05 12.35
CA VAL A 16 -17.54 8.11 11.41
C VAL A 16 -18.18 8.84 10.22
N ASN A 17 -18.32 10.17 10.29
CA ASN A 17 -18.66 11.05 9.16
C ASN A 17 -17.42 11.68 8.52
N ALA A 18 -16.26 11.04 8.65
CA ALA A 18 -15.04 11.42 7.97
C ALA A 18 -15.28 11.51 6.45
N ALA A 19 -15.20 12.73 5.91
CA ALA A 19 -15.42 13.00 4.50
C ALA A 19 -14.43 12.21 3.62
N THR A 20 -14.88 11.83 2.44
CA THR A 20 -14.00 11.28 1.42
C THR A 20 -13.17 12.40 0.78
N VAL A 21 -11.86 12.17 0.67
CA VAL A 21 -10.88 13.12 0.14
C VAL A 21 -10.19 12.52 -1.08
N ALA A 22 -9.70 13.38 -1.98
CA ALA A 22 -8.79 12.94 -3.03
C ALA A 22 -7.55 12.30 -2.39
N ILE A 23 -7.02 11.26 -3.02
CA ILE A 23 -5.80 10.60 -2.53
C ILE A 23 -4.63 11.59 -2.43
N GLN A 24 -3.90 11.54 -1.32
CA GLN A 24 -2.77 12.43 -1.02
C GLN A 24 -1.42 11.79 -1.35
N GLU A 25 -1.39 10.47 -1.46
CA GLU A 25 -0.19 9.67 -1.70
C GLU A 25 -0.47 8.62 -2.79
N CYS A 26 0.59 7.98 -3.30
CA CYS A 26 0.49 6.92 -4.29
C CYS A 26 -0.31 7.32 -5.54
N HIS A 27 -0.04 8.48 -6.14
CA HIS A 27 -0.84 8.98 -7.26
C HIS A 27 0.00 9.45 -8.45
N ASN A 28 -0.63 9.54 -9.62
CA ASN A 28 -0.08 10.01 -10.89
C ASN A 28 0.16 11.54 -11.00
N GLY A 29 0.08 12.29 -9.89
CA GLY A 29 0.15 13.76 -9.91
C GLY A 29 -1.05 14.51 -10.51
N GLY A 30 -2.16 13.83 -10.85
CA GLY A 30 -3.34 14.46 -11.47
C GLY A 30 -4.10 15.46 -10.58
N ALA A 31 -5.12 16.08 -11.17
CA ALA A 31 -5.96 17.09 -10.54
C ALA A 31 -6.83 16.52 -9.40
N GLU A 32 -7.04 17.30 -8.34
CA GLU A 32 -7.81 16.89 -7.15
C GLU A 32 -9.32 17.09 -7.31
N ALA A 33 -9.76 17.90 -8.27
CA ALA A 33 -11.17 18.15 -8.53
C ALA A 33 -11.87 16.85 -8.96
N ASP A 34 -13.06 16.59 -8.42
CA ASP A 34 -13.85 15.37 -8.67
C ASP A 34 -13.99 15.07 -10.16
N GLN A 35 -14.27 16.11 -10.92
CA GLN A 35 -14.25 16.13 -12.38
C GLN A 35 -13.24 17.20 -12.81
N PRO A 36 -12.03 16.79 -13.21
CA PRO A 36 -11.03 17.72 -13.70
C PRO A 36 -11.55 18.52 -14.91
N PRO A 37 -11.12 19.77 -15.07
CA PRO A 37 -11.35 20.53 -16.29
C PRO A 37 -10.86 19.78 -17.54
N GLN A 38 -11.44 20.09 -18.69
CA GLN A 38 -11.00 19.52 -19.97
C GLN A 38 -9.49 19.72 -20.17
N GLY A 39 -8.80 18.63 -20.53
CA GLY A 39 -7.34 18.61 -20.73
C GLY A 39 -6.51 18.27 -19.50
N GLN A 40 -7.12 18.18 -18.31
CA GLN A 40 -6.43 17.70 -17.11
C GLN A 40 -6.71 16.21 -16.86
N ILE A 41 -5.68 15.48 -16.42
CA ILE A 41 -5.85 14.10 -15.98
C ILE A 41 -6.35 14.07 -14.52
N PRO A 42 -7.31 13.20 -14.17
CA PRO A 42 -7.73 13.03 -12.79
C PRO A 42 -6.60 12.46 -11.95
N ARG A 43 -6.60 12.79 -10.65
CA ARG A 43 -5.70 12.13 -9.70
C ARG A 43 -6.15 10.69 -9.51
N ARG A 44 -5.29 9.76 -9.92
CA ARG A 44 -5.53 8.31 -9.87
C ARG A 44 -4.41 7.60 -9.11
N PRO A 45 -4.74 6.53 -8.41
CA PRO A 45 -3.75 5.75 -7.66
C PRO A 45 -2.79 5.03 -8.61
N VAL A 46 -1.50 5.09 -8.25
CA VAL A 46 -0.39 4.42 -8.92
C VAL A 46 0.44 3.69 -7.85
N PRO A 47 0.48 2.35 -7.84
CA PRO A 47 -0.26 1.46 -8.74
C PRO A 47 -1.78 1.52 -8.46
N SER A 48 -2.57 0.85 -9.30
CA SER A 48 -4.01 0.64 -9.08
C SER A 48 -4.29 0.15 -7.65
N PRO A 49 -5.43 0.50 -7.01
CA PRO A 49 -5.76 0.04 -5.66
C PRO A 49 -5.89 -1.48 -5.60
N PHE A 50 -6.22 -2.11 -6.74
CA PHE A 50 -6.32 -3.57 -6.87
C PHE A 50 -4.96 -4.26 -7.07
N ALA A 51 -3.86 -3.51 -7.14
CA ALA A 51 -2.50 -4.06 -7.29
C ALA A 51 -1.99 -4.72 -6.00
N CYS A 52 -2.64 -4.45 -4.87
CA CYS A 52 -2.47 -5.16 -3.62
C CYS A 52 -3.84 -5.60 -3.08
N ARG A 53 -3.84 -6.37 -1.99
CA ARG A 53 -5.06 -6.78 -1.29
C ARG A 53 -4.99 -6.29 0.14
N ASP A 54 -6.15 -5.94 0.67
CA ASP A 54 -6.30 -5.69 2.10
C ASP A 54 -6.12 -7.01 2.86
N ASN A 55 -5.50 -6.91 4.03
CA ASN A 55 -5.53 -7.96 5.05
C ASN A 55 -6.68 -7.65 6.01
N ASP A 56 -7.90 -7.63 5.45
CA ASP A 56 -9.11 -7.17 6.12
C ASP A 56 -9.73 -8.25 7.01
N GLN A 57 -9.15 -8.46 8.18
CA GLN A 57 -9.72 -9.37 9.16
C GLN A 57 -10.96 -8.73 9.81
N ASN A 58 -12.11 -9.40 9.69
CA ASN A 58 -13.39 -9.00 10.30
C ASN A 58 -13.97 -7.67 9.82
N GLY A 59 -13.68 -7.24 8.59
CA GLY A 59 -14.24 -6.00 8.04
C GLY A 59 -13.67 -4.72 8.67
N LEU A 60 -12.48 -4.81 9.27
CA LEU A 60 -11.72 -3.71 9.84
C LEU A 60 -11.62 -2.52 8.88
N CYS A 61 -11.33 -2.77 7.61
CA CYS A 61 -11.08 -1.72 6.63
C CYS A 61 -12.34 -0.90 6.34
N ASN A 62 -13.48 -1.56 6.16
CA ASN A 62 -14.75 -0.86 5.97
C ASN A 62 -15.23 -0.15 7.26
N ALA A 63 -14.90 -0.69 8.43
CA ALA A 63 -15.26 -0.08 9.70
C ALA A 63 -14.43 1.19 10.01
N LEU A 64 -13.13 1.17 9.73
CA LEU A 64 -12.23 2.31 9.99
C LEU A 64 -12.19 3.32 8.85
N PHE A 65 -12.36 2.86 7.61
CA PHE A 65 -12.22 3.67 6.40
C PHE A 65 -13.46 3.52 5.50
N PRO A 66 -14.68 3.80 6.01
CA PRO A 66 -15.88 3.74 5.19
C PRO A 66 -15.73 4.69 4.00
N ASN A 67 -16.10 4.20 2.81
CA ASN A 67 -16.00 4.95 1.57
C ASN A 67 -17.26 4.72 0.73
N ASP A 68 -18.06 5.76 0.57
CA ASP A 68 -19.27 5.77 -0.25
C ASP A 68 -19.01 6.15 -1.72
N ASN A 69 -17.80 6.60 -2.05
CA ASN A 69 -17.38 7.01 -3.40
C ASN A 69 -16.97 5.85 -4.32
N ILE A 70 -17.39 4.61 -4.01
CA ILE A 70 -17.00 3.40 -4.77
C ILE A 70 -17.36 3.52 -6.26
N ALA A 71 -18.57 3.97 -6.59
CA ALA A 71 -19.00 4.13 -7.97
C ALA A 71 -18.15 5.18 -8.73
N ASN A 72 -17.83 6.31 -8.09
CA ASN A 72 -16.98 7.35 -8.67
C ASN A 72 -15.56 6.85 -8.91
N ASN A 73 -15.04 6.03 -8.00
CA ASN A 73 -13.70 5.46 -8.10
C ASN A 73 -13.55 4.48 -9.28
N LEU A 74 -14.63 3.82 -9.70
CA LEU A 74 -14.65 2.96 -10.88
C LEU A 74 -14.59 3.75 -12.20
N ASP A 75 -15.06 5.00 -12.22
CA ASP A 75 -15.01 5.88 -13.38
C ASP A 75 -13.60 6.47 -13.55
N GLN A 76 -12.86 6.05 -14.59
CA GLN A 76 -11.49 6.48 -14.85
C GLN A 76 -11.36 7.98 -15.16
N ALA A 77 -12.45 8.66 -15.52
CA ALA A 77 -12.46 10.11 -15.78
C ALA A 77 -12.59 10.94 -14.50
N ARG A 78 -12.87 10.31 -13.35
CA ARG A 78 -13.02 10.98 -12.05
C ARG A 78 -11.80 10.83 -11.18
N THR A 79 -11.62 11.81 -10.30
CA THR A 79 -10.59 11.77 -9.26
C THR A 79 -10.92 10.69 -8.23
N TYR A 80 -9.92 9.89 -7.88
CA TYR A 80 -10.09 8.80 -6.91
C TYR A 80 -10.12 9.33 -5.48
N LYS A 81 -11.13 8.93 -4.71
CA LYS A 81 -11.34 9.36 -3.34
C LYS A 81 -11.32 8.21 -2.34
N VAL A 82 -10.79 8.48 -1.15
CA VAL A 82 -10.72 7.55 -0.01
C VAL A 82 -11.18 8.26 1.25
N ASN A 83 -11.42 7.50 2.33
CA ASN A 83 -11.71 8.10 3.62
C ASN A 83 -10.52 8.97 4.09
N GLN A 84 -10.76 10.18 4.60
CA GLN A 84 -9.68 11.05 5.12
C GLN A 84 -8.79 10.38 6.18
N ASN A 85 -9.33 9.44 6.95
CA ASN A 85 -8.58 8.73 7.99
C ASN A 85 -7.47 7.85 7.41
N CYS A 86 -7.52 7.51 6.11
CA CYS A 86 -6.41 6.83 5.44
C CYS A 86 -5.07 7.58 5.58
N PHE A 87 -5.11 8.91 5.75
CA PHE A 87 -3.93 9.77 5.89
C PHE A 87 -3.77 10.36 7.30
N ALA A 88 -4.71 10.09 8.21
CA ALA A 88 -4.63 10.60 9.58
C ALA A 88 -3.42 9.98 10.30
N PRO A 89 -2.60 10.75 11.04
CA PRO A 89 -1.44 10.23 11.76
C PRO A 89 -1.77 9.08 12.73
N THR A 90 -2.99 9.06 13.27
CA THR A 90 -3.49 8.04 14.18
C THR A 90 -3.84 6.72 13.49
N HIS A 91 -4.10 6.73 12.18
CA HIS A 91 -4.61 5.58 11.42
C HIS A 91 -3.72 5.16 10.24
N SER A 92 -2.79 6.01 9.79
CA SER A 92 -1.98 5.76 8.58
C SER A 92 -1.20 4.45 8.62
N SER A 93 -0.69 4.04 9.79
CA SER A 93 -0.02 2.74 9.95
C SER A 93 -0.96 1.55 9.74
N ILE A 94 -2.20 1.64 10.21
CA ILE A 94 -3.24 0.63 10.01
C ILE A 94 -3.68 0.63 8.54
N ALA A 95 -3.87 1.82 7.95
CA ALA A 95 -4.20 1.99 6.55
C ALA A 95 -3.18 1.32 5.62
N ILE A 96 -1.88 1.55 5.83
CA ILE A 96 -0.82 0.93 5.02
C ILE A 96 -0.72 -0.58 5.26
N ARG A 97 -0.88 -1.04 6.51
CA ARG A 97 -0.60 -2.45 6.86
C ARG A 97 -1.75 -3.40 6.55
N PHE A 98 -2.98 -2.97 6.80
CA PHE A 98 -4.16 -3.82 6.72
C PHE A 98 -5.09 -3.42 5.59
N CYS A 99 -5.13 -2.14 5.23
CA CYS A 99 -6.15 -1.57 4.35
C CYS A 99 -5.56 -0.85 3.15
N ALA A 100 -4.41 -1.34 2.63
CA ALA A 100 -3.65 -0.66 1.58
C ALA A 100 -4.43 -0.53 0.26
N SER A 101 -5.26 -1.50 -0.10
CA SER A 101 -6.16 -1.42 -1.26
C SER A 101 -7.30 -0.44 -0.98
N THR A 102 -7.99 -0.59 0.17
CA THR A 102 -9.10 0.31 0.59
C THR A 102 -8.68 1.78 0.62
N CYS A 103 -7.48 2.06 1.13
CA CYS A 103 -6.91 3.41 1.21
C CYS A 103 -6.08 3.81 0.00
N ALA A 104 -6.00 2.99 -1.05
CA ALA A 104 -5.20 3.22 -2.25
C ALA A 104 -3.70 3.51 -1.96
N LEU A 105 -3.16 2.86 -0.93
CA LEU A 105 -1.79 2.94 -0.43
C LEU A 105 -0.92 1.74 -0.85
N CYS A 106 -1.30 1.00 -1.90
CA CYS A 106 -0.49 -0.12 -2.39
C CYS A 106 0.97 0.27 -2.62
N CYS A 107 1.27 1.49 -3.09
CA CYS A 107 2.64 1.95 -3.30
C CYS A 107 3.52 2.01 -2.02
N LYS A 108 2.91 1.94 -0.83
CA LYS A 108 3.60 1.93 0.46
C LYS A 108 3.87 0.53 1.00
N THR A 109 3.16 -0.47 0.49
CA THR A 109 3.35 -1.85 0.91
C THR A 109 4.73 -2.37 0.50
N PRO A 110 5.32 -3.32 1.24
CA PRO A 110 6.67 -3.83 0.95
C PRO A 110 6.86 -4.29 -0.50
N GLN A 111 5.83 -4.87 -1.11
CA GLN A 111 5.87 -5.33 -2.49
C GLN A 111 6.08 -4.19 -3.53
N PHE A 112 5.69 -2.94 -3.21
CA PHE A 112 5.83 -1.78 -4.10
C PHE A 112 6.80 -0.69 -3.58
N SER A 113 7.32 -0.84 -2.35
CA SER A 113 8.20 0.17 -1.72
C SER A 113 9.58 -0.38 -1.35
N GLY A 114 9.77 -1.70 -1.32
CA GLY A 114 11.01 -2.33 -0.87
C GLY A 114 12.20 -2.18 -1.82
N CYS A 115 11.98 -1.76 -3.06
CA CYS A 115 12.98 -1.67 -4.11
C CYS A 115 12.64 -0.59 -5.15
N PRO A 116 13.62 -0.06 -5.90
CA PRO A 116 13.38 0.72 -7.11
C PRO A 116 13.23 -0.19 -8.33
N ASP A 117 12.64 0.33 -9.41
CA ASP A 117 12.87 -0.23 -10.74
C ASP A 117 14.28 0.13 -11.21
N ILE A 118 14.96 -0.80 -11.89
CA ILE A 118 16.34 -0.61 -12.37
C ILE A 118 16.35 0.12 -13.72
N VAL A 119 15.35 -0.17 -14.56
CA VAL A 119 15.17 0.52 -15.84
C VAL A 119 14.12 1.61 -15.69
N SER A 120 14.30 2.72 -16.40
CA SER A 120 13.37 3.85 -16.35
C SER A 120 12.04 3.57 -17.06
N ASN A 121 12.01 2.61 -17.98
CA ASN A 121 10.85 2.34 -18.83
C ASN A 121 10.23 0.97 -18.51
N CYS A 122 9.46 0.92 -17.43
CA CYS A 122 8.59 -0.20 -17.09
C CYS A 122 7.16 -0.01 -17.63
N THR A 123 6.95 0.91 -18.59
CA THR A 123 5.64 1.27 -19.15
C THR A 123 4.87 0.06 -19.67
N LEU A 124 5.57 -0.92 -20.26
CA LEU A 124 4.95 -2.17 -20.71
C LEU A 124 4.20 -2.90 -19.58
N PHE A 125 4.73 -2.89 -18.36
CA PHE A 125 4.10 -3.48 -17.18
C PHE A 125 3.03 -2.59 -16.57
N VAL A 126 3.15 -1.27 -16.70
CA VAL A 126 2.10 -0.32 -16.28
C VAL A 126 0.86 -0.48 -17.15
N GLU A 127 1.03 -0.56 -18.46
CA GLU A 127 -0.06 -0.71 -19.44
C GLU A 127 -0.65 -2.12 -19.43
N ASN A 128 0.16 -3.13 -19.14
CA ASN A 128 -0.29 -4.52 -19.07
C ASN A 128 0.26 -5.24 -17.82
N PRO A 129 -0.35 -5.01 -16.64
CA PRO A 129 0.08 -5.62 -15.38
C PRO A 129 0.10 -7.16 -15.40
N ALA A 130 -0.66 -7.80 -16.29
CA ALA A 130 -0.64 -9.27 -16.44
C ALA A 130 0.73 -9.80 -16.90
N LEU A 131 1.56 -8.95 -17.52
CA LEU A 131 2.92 -9.31 -17.94
C LEU A 131 3.85 -9.55 -16.75
N CYS A 132 3.59 -8.92 -15.60
CA CYS A 132 4.35 -9.12 -14.36
C CYS A 132 4.35 -10.59 -13.89
N THR A 133 3.30 -11.34 -14.22
CA THR A 133 3.14 -12.76 -13.88
C THR A 133 3.23 -13.68 -15.09
N SER A 134 3.57 -13.15 -16.28
CA SER A 134 3.66 -13.95 -17.49
C SER A 134 4.87 -14.89 -17.46
N GLN A 135 4.74 -16.06 -18.08
CA GLN A 135 5.83 -17.03 -18.18
C GLN A 135 7.08 -16.46 -18.87
N HIS A 136 6.89 -15.56 -19.83
CA HIS A 136 7.98 -15.02 -20.66
C HIS A 136 8.67 -13.78 -20.06
N LEU A 137 7.94 -12.95 -19.31
CA LEU A 137 8.46 -11.66 -18.83
C LEU A 137 8.57 -11.54 -17.31
N SER A 138 8.04 -12.48 -16.52
CA SER A 138 8.11 -12.41 -15.05
C SER A 138 9.54 -12.33 -14.50
N ALA A 139 10.50 -13.04 -15.10
CA ALA A 139 11.91 -12.93 -14.71
C ALA A 139 12.48 -11.53 -14.98
N PHE A 140 12.20 -10.96 -16.16
CA PHE A 140 12.59 -9.60 -16.50
C PHE A 140 11.91 -8.57 -15.60
N ALA A 141 10.63 -8.75 -15.31
CA ALA A 141 9.86 -7.94 -14.38
C ALA A 141 10.50 -7.93 -12.99
N LEU A 142 10.83 -9.11 -12.46
CA LEU A 142 11.47 -9.28 -11.16
C LEU A 142 12.85 -8.63 -11.10
N GLU A 143 13.64 -8.72 -12.17
CA GLU A 143 15.00 -8.15 -12.18
C GLU A 143 14.99 -6.63 -12.40
N LYS A 144 14.17 -6.14 -13.34
CA LYS A 144 14.28 -4.76 -13.85
C LYS A 144 13.14 -3.84 -13.44
N CYS A 145 11.96 -4.39 -13.16
CA CYS A 145 10.70 -3.65 -12.95
C CYS A 145 9.96 -4.12 -11.68
N ALA A 146 10.71 -4.54 -10.67
CA ALA A 146 10.15 -5.18 -9.47
C ALA A 146 9.21 -4.25 -8.71
N LYS A 147 9.51 -2.95 -8.66
CA LYS A 147 8.64 -1.97 -8.00
C LYS A 147 7.34 -1.83 -8.77
N THR A 148 7.41 -1.59 -10.09
CA THR A 148 6.23 -1.47 -10.95
C THR A 148 5.32 -2.70 -10.84
N CYS A 149 5.92 -3.89 -10.76
CA CYS A 149 5.19 -5.15 -10.72
C CYS A 149 4.79 -5.64 -9.31
N GLY A 150 5.11 -4.91 -8.24
CA GLY A 150 4.76 -5.36 -6.90
C GLY A 150 5.53 -6.61 -6.47
N LEU A 151 6.82 -6.68 -6.81
CA LEU A 151 7.70 -7.83 -6.57
C LEU A 151 8.85 -7.52 -5.61
N CYS A 152 8.90 -6.34 -5.02
CA CYS A 152 10.00 -5.95 -4.11
C CYS A 152 10.11 -6.82 -2.85
N ASP A 153 9.09 -7.60 -2.51
CA ASP A 153 9.09 -8.58 -1.41
C ASP A 153 9.54 -9.98 -1.86
N LYS A 154 9.85 -10.17 -3.14
CA LYS A 154 10.22 -11.47 -3.71
C LYS A 154 11.73 -11.68 -3.72
N PRO A 155 12.19 -12.91 -3.44
CA PRO A 155 13.59 -13.27 -3.61
C PRO A 155 13.98 -13.16 -5.09
N GLY A 156 15.21 -12.70 -5.36
CA GLY A 156 15.71 -12.54 -6.73
C GLY A 156 15.46 -11.16 -7.34
N THR A 157 14.80 -10.24 -6.63
CA THR A 157 14.94 -8.83 -6.96
C THR A 157 16.41 -8.45 -6.78
N THR A 158 17.01 -7.82 -7.78
CA THR A 158 18.32 -7.17 -7.63
C THR A 158 18.12 -6.00 -6.67
N THR A 159 18.06 -6.30 -5.38
CA THR A 159 18.22 -5.32 -4.33
C THR A 159 19.57 -4.69 -4.62
N VAL A 160 19.55 -3.43 -5.05
CA VAL A 160 20.69 -2.55 -4.80
C VAL A 160 20.95 -2.78 -3.32
N ALA A 161 22.03 -3.49 -3.00
CA ALA A 161 22.34 -3.92 -1.65
C ALA A 161 22.04 -2.73 -0.77
N SER A 162 20.92 -2.80 -0.04
CA SER A 162 20.50 -1.66 0.75
C SER A 162 21.67 -1.52 1.71
N SER A 163 22.49 -0.48 1.54
CA SER A 163 23.70 -0.31 2.35
C SER A 163 23.35 -0.21 3.84
N ASN A 164 22.05 -0.10 4.14
CA ASN A 164 21.42 -0.05 5.44
C ASN A 164 20.60 -1.30 5.79
N CYS A 165 20.76 -2.43 5.07
CA CYS A 165 20.13 -3.68 5.46
C CYS A 165 20.66 -4.14 6.81
N ARG A 166 19.83 -3.98 7.84
CA ARG A 166 20.11 -4.37 9.21
C ARG A 166 18.85 -4.90 9.84
N ASP A 167 19.03 -5.75 10.83
CA ASP A 167 17.97 -6.06 11.77
C ASP A 167 17.78 -4.85 12.69
N GLU A 168 16.52 -4.47 12.92
CA GLU A 168 16.15 -3.46 13.90
C GLU A 168 16.11 -4.05 15.31
N ARG A 169 15.98 -5.38 15.43
CA ARG A 169 15.99 -6.12 16.70
C ARG A 169 17.25 -6.95 16.83
N VAL A 170 17.78 -7.05 18.05
CA VAL A 170 19.02 -7.79 18.36
C VAL A 170 18.82 -9.30 18.44
N ASP A 171 17.58 -9.76 18.64
CA ASP A 171 17.21 -11.15 18.90
C ASP A 171 16.63 -11.86 17.66
N CYS A 172 16.75 -11.27 16.47
CA CYS A 172 16.26 -11.85 15.22
C CYS A 172 16.79 -13.28 14.98
N ALA A 173 18.05 -13.55 15.35
CA ALA A 173 18.66 -14.87 15.20
C ALA A 173 17.89 -15.99 15.92
N ARG A 174 17.23 -15.69 17.05
CA ARG A 174 16.43 -16.66 17.81
C ARG A 174 15.12 -17.03 17.10
N HIS A 175 14.66 -16.18 16.19
CA HIS A 175 13.33 -16.23 15.63
C HIS A 175 13.29 -16.51 14.13
N ARG A 176 14.40 -17.01 13.56
CA ARG A 176 14.54 -17.33 12.13
C ARG A 176 13.41 -18.21 11.57
N GLN A 177 12.92 -19.14 12.37
CA GLN A 177 11.82 -20.04 11.98
C GLN A 177 10.51 -19.31 11.64
N PHE A 178 10.33 -18.06 12.09
CA PHE A 178 9.13 -17.26 11.86
C PHE A 178 9.24 -16.31 10.67
N CYS A 179 10.42 -16.20 10.05
CA CYS A 179 10.66 -15.30 8.91
C CYS A 179 9.61 -15.49 7.80
N HIS A 180 9.28 -16.74 7.46
CA HIS A 180 8.37 -17.06 6.35
C HIS A 180 7.05 -17.70 6.79
N VAL A 181 6.72 -17.64 8.09
CA VAL A 181 5.50 -18.25 8.63
C VAL A 181 4.44 -17.17 8.83
N HIS A 182 3.32 -17.27 8.13
CA HIS A 182 2.18 -16.38 8.35
C HIS A 182 1.50 -16.70 9.71
N PRO A 183 1.06 -15.69 10.49
CA PRO A 183 1.08 -14.24 10.24
C PRO A 183 2.37 -13.53 10.69
N PHE A 184 3.30 -14.26 11.30
CA PHE A 184 4.51 -13.72 11.93
C PHE A 184 5.50 -13.10 10.94
N SER A 185 5.54 -13.59 9.70
CA SER A 185 6.41 -13.09 8.64
C SER A 185 6.31 -11.56 8.45
N SER A 186 5.12 -10.99 8.70
CA SER A 186 4.90 -9.53 8.67
C SER A 186 5.61 -8.74 9.77
N TYR A 187 5.95 -9.36 10.88
CA TYR A 187 6.77 -8.75 11.92
C TYR A 187 8.25 -8.86 11.53
N TYR A 188 8.67 -10.06 11.12
CA TYR A 188 10.07 -10.34 10.85
C TYR A 188 10.59 -9.70 9.56
N ASN A 189 9.74 -9.42 8.58
CA ASN A 189 10.12 -8.68 7.37
C ASN A 189 10.37 -7.17 7.58
N ILE A 190 9.98 -6.61 8.72
CA ILE A 190 10.29 -5.22 9.10
C ILE A 190 11.51 -5.22 10.00
N TYR A 191 11.43 -5.96 11.11
CA TYR A 191 12.40 -5.85 12.20
C TYR A 191 13.63 -6.75 12.03
N CYS A 192 13.55 -7.78 11.20
CA CYS A 192 14.57 -8.80 11.05
C CYS A 192 14.96 -9.02 9.59
N ARG A 193 14.95 -7.94 8.80
CA ARG A 193 15.19 -7.98 7.35
C ARG A 193 16.46 -8.70 6.96
N LYS A 194 17.56 -8.43 7.68
CA LYS A 194 18.85 -9.05 7.39
C LYS A 194 18.84 -10.52 7.79
N THR A 195 18.38 -10.83 9.00
CA THR A 195 18.33 -12.22 9.49
C THR A 195 17.41 -13.11 8.65
N CYS A 196 16.32 -12.55 8.13
CA CYS A 196 15.33 -13.25 7.34
C CYS A 196 15.54 -13.16 5.82
N ASN A 197 16.65 -12.58 5.36
CA ASN A 197 16.95 -12.39 3.94
C ASN A 197 15.79 -11.71 3.17
N PHE A 198 15.23 -10.66 3.76
CA PHE A 198 14.30 -9.72 3.09
C PHE A 198 15.03 -8.49 2.52
N CYS A 199 16.34 -8.59 2.46
CA CYS A 199 17.23 -7.84 1.60
C CYS A 199 17.79 -8.85 0.60
#